data_AF-A0A8J7S2L3-F1
#
_entry.id   AF-A0A8J7S2L3-F1
#
_cell.length_a   1.000
_cell.length_b   1.000
_cell.length_c   1.000
_cell.angle_alpha   90.00
_cell.angle_beta   90.00
_cell.angle_gamma   90.00
#
_symmetry.space_group_name_H-M   'P 1'
#
loop_
_entity.id
_entity.type
_entity.pdbx_description
1 polymer ?
#
loop_
_entity_poly.entity_id
_entity_poly.type
_entity_poly.pdbx_seq_one_letter_code
_entity_poly.pdbx_strand_id
1 'polypeptide(L)'
;MVDSRSDALPTIDRRTAMARVKALIEDQNRIVIDAPEDSLEIDSFTIILIITYAEESLGIRLDIDRLDFENFESLERIEDALFSGDYSVAEKGCND
;
A
#
# COMPACT_ATOMS: atom_id res chain seq x y z
N MET A 1 -13.26 -9.87 33.92
CA MET A 1 -14.02 -8.93 33.08
C MET A 1 -13.20 -8.73 31.83
N VAL A 2 -13.59 -9.37 30.74
CA VAL A 2 -12.90 -9.32 29.45
C VAL A 2 -13.26 -8.00 28.79
N ASP A 3 -12.28 -7.09 28.70
CA ASP A 3 -12.41 -5.87 27.91
C ASP A 3 -12.18 -6.28 26.45
N SER A 4 -13.28 -6.64 25.78
CA SER A 4 -13.33 -6.83 24.33
C SER A 4 -13.12 -5.48 23.65
N ARG A 5 -11.88 -5.00 23.65
CA ARG A 5 -11.47 -3.85 22.84
C ARG A 5 -11.43 -4.30 21.40
N SER A 6 -12.56 -4.13 20.74
CA SER A 6 -12.73 -3.99 19.29
C SER A 6 -11.40 -4.00 18.52
N ASP A 7 -10.96 -5.17 18.07
CA ASP A 7 -9.83 -5.39 17.16
C ASP A 7 -10.14 -4.90 15.73
N ALA A 8 -10.82 -3.76 15.62
CA ALA A 8 -10.90 -3.03 14.38
C ALA A 8 -9.54 -2.35 14.23
N LEU A 9 -8.67 -2.93 13.40
CA LEU A 9 -7.52 -2.22 12.87
C LEU A 9 -8.03 -0.84 12.40
N PRO A 10 -7.37 0.26 12.76
CA PRO A 10 -7.79 1.57 12.28
C PRO A 10 -7.84 1.49 10.75
N THR A 11 -9.00 1.79 10.16
CA THR A 11 -9.12 1.95 8.72
C THR A 11 -8.21 3.11 8.35
N ILE A 12 -7.00 2.81 7.89
CA ILE A 12 -6.04 3.82 7.49
C ILE A 12 -6.65 4.55 6.29
N ASP A 13 -6.77 5.87 6.41
CA ASP A 13 -7.23 6.67 5.29
C ASP A 13 -6.18 6.67 4.17
N ARG A 14 -6.65 6.78 2.92
CA ARG A 14 -5.82 6.77 1.71
C ARG A 14 -4.62 7.71 1.80
N ARG A 15 -4.79 8.92 2.35
CA ARG A 15 -3.71 9.89 2.48
C ARG A 15 -2.65 9.41 3.46
N THR A 16 -3.06 8.87 4.61
CA THR A 16 -2.12 8.29 5.59
C THR A 16 -1.39 7.07 5.04
N ALA A 17 -2.08 6.20 4.28
CA ALA A 17 -1.47 5.07 3.60
C ALA A 17 -0.40 5.53 2.60
N MET A 18 -0.74 6.49 1.72
CA MET A 18 0.21 7.02 0.73
C MET A 18 1.39 7.75 1.36
N ALA A 19 1.19 8.47 2.47
CA ALA A 19 2.30 9.10 3.19
C ALA A 19 3.29 8.06 3.74
N ARG A 20 2.80 6.90 4.19
CA ARG A 20 3.65 5.79 4.67
C ARG A 20 4.37 5.09 3.52
N VAL A 21 3.67 4.85 2.41
CA VAL A 21 4.26 4.25 1.20
C VAL A 21 5.34 5.17 0.63
N LYS A 22 5.07 6.49 0.55
CA LYS A 22 6.06 7.49 0.16
C LYS A 22 7.32 7.41 1.04
N ALA A 23 7.14 7.45 2.37
CA ALA A 23 8.26 7.40 3.30
C ALA A 23 9.08 6.10 3.19
N LEU A 24 8.41 4.97 2.91
CA LEU A 24 9.07 3.69 2.66
C LEU A 24 9.95 3.76 1.40
N ILE A 25 9.43 4.28 0.29
CA ILE A 25 10.16 4.39 -0.97
C ILE A 25 11.36 5.34 -0.82
N GLU A 26 11.16 6.50 -0.20
CA GLU A 26 12.23 7.48 0.06
C GLU A 26 13.35 6.88 0.92
N ASP A 27 13.01 6.12 1.97
CA ASP A 27 14.02 5.48 2.82
C ASP A 27 14.77 4.35 2.10
N GLN A 28 14.06 3.49 1.38
CA GLN A 28 14.69 2.35 0.69
C GLN A 28 15.56 2.79 -0.49
N ASN A 29 15.06 3.70 -1.32
CA ASN A 29 15.77 4.13 -2.52
C ASN A 29 16.74 5.29 -2.24
N ARG A 30 16.75 5.84 -1.01
CA ARG A 30 17.56 7.01 -0.63
C ARG A 30 17.32 8.22 -1.54
N ILE A 31 16.07 8.38 -1.98
CA ILE A 31 15.60 9.48 -2.82
C ILE A 31 14.63 10.37 -2.04
N VAL A 32 14.32 11.54 -2.61
CA VAL A 32 13.23 12.41 -2.16
C VAL A 32 12.25 12.51 -3.32
N ILE A 33 10.96 12.33 -3.03
CA ILE A 33 9.89 12.43 -4.02
C ILE A 33 9.24 13.80 -3.84
N ASP A 34 9.45 14.70 -4.79
CA ASP A 34 8.95 16.08 -4.71
C ASP A 34 7.49 16.16 -5.15
N ALA A 35 7.13 15.45 -6.23
CA ALA A 35 5.79 15.39 -6.80
C ALA A 35 5.30 13.93 -6.99
N PRO A 36 4.00 13.65 -6.85
CA PRO A 36 3.48 12.29 -7.01
C PRO A 36 3.60 11.72 -8.43
N GLU A 37 3.65 12.59 -9.45
CA GLU A 37 3.88 12.24 -10.84
C GLU A 37 5.36 12.02 -11.21
N ASP A 38 6.28 12.26 -10.28
CA ASP A 38 7.71 12.07 -10.54
C ASP A 38 7.99 10.61 -10.92
N SER A 39 8.81 10.42 -11.95
CA SER A 39 9.27 9.09 -12.34
C SER A 39 10.25 8.56 -11.30
N LEU A 40 9.94 7.38 -10.77
CA LEU A 40 10.68 6.65 -9.77
C LEU A 40 11.30 5.43 -10.41
N GLU A 41 12.62 5.28 -10.25
CA GLU A 41 13.29 4.02 -10.52
C GLU A 41 13.10 3.10 -9.30
N ILE A 42 12.05 2.27 -9.34
CA ILE A 42 11.76 1.30 -8.28
C ILE A 42 12.20 -0.10 -8.73
N ASP A 43 13.19 -0.65 -8.03
CA ASP A 43 13.59 -2.04 -8.24
C ASP A 43 12.49 -3.02 -7.82
N SER A 44 12.48 -4.19 -8.46
CA SER A 44 11.51 -5.27 -8.18
C SER A 44 11.48 -5.70 -6.71
N PHE A 45 12.60 -5.60 -6.00
CA PHE A 45 12.66 -5.83 -4.56
C PHE A 45 11.83 -4.80 -3.77
N THR A 46 11.95 -3.53 -4.09
CA THR A 46 11.19 -2.45 -3.46
C THR A 46 9.70 -2.58 -3.79
N ILE A 47 9.34 -3.02 -5.00
CA ILE A 47 7.94 -3.31 -5.35
C ILE A 47 7.36 -4.40 -4.44
N ILE A 48 8.06 -5.53 -4.27
CA ILE A 48 7.63 -6.60 -3.36
C ILE A 48 7.49 -6.09 -1.92
N LEU A 49 8.39 -5.21 -1.49
CA LEU A 49 8.33 -4.60 -0.17
C LEU A 49 7.10 -3.71 0.01
N ILE A 50 6.76 -2.88 -0.99
CA ILE A 50 5.55 -2.04 -0.98
C ILE A 50 4.30 -2.91 -0.90
N ILE A 51 4.22 -3.99 -1.71
CA ILE A 51 3.10 -4.93 -1.69
C ILE A 51 2.96 -5.56 -0.30
N THR A 52 4.04 -6.13 0.22
CA THR A 52 4.04 -6.77 1.54
C THR A 52 3.66 -5.78 2.64
N TYR A 53 4.17 -4.54 2.55
CA TYR A 53 3.84 -3.49 3.50
C TYR A 53 2.36 -3.08 3.42
N ALA A 54 1.81 -2.98 2.21
CA ALA A 54 0.40 -2.67 2.00
C ALA A 54 -0.51 -3.75 2.62
N GLU A 55 -0.17 -5.03 2.43
CA GLU A 55 -0.95 -6.13 3.00
C GLU A 55 -0.86 -6.20 4.53
N GLU A 56 0.37 -6.23 5.06
CA GLU A 56 0.61 -6.50 6.48
C GLU A 56 0.37 -5.26 7.36
N SER A 57 0.74 -4.07 6.87
CA SER A 57 0.70 -2.83 7.67
C SER A 57 -0.51 -1.95 7.36
N LEU A 58 -1.04 -2.00 6.13
CA LEU A 58 -2.18 -1.18 5.71
C LEU A 58 -3.48 -1.98 5.55
N GLY A 59 -3.40 -3.33 5.54
CA GLY A 59 -4.56 -4.20 5.32
C GLY A 59 -5.11 -4.13 3.89
N ILE A 60 -4.32 -3.63 2.94
CA ILE A 60 -4.67 -3.52 1.52
C ILE A 60 -4.13 -4.76 0.82
N ARG A 61 -5.02 -5.65 0.39
CA ARG A 61 -4.63 -6.81 -0.42
C ARG A 61 -4.50 -6.43 -1.88
N LEU A 62 -3.35 -6.76 -2.44
CA LEU A 62 -3.07 -6.59 -3.86
C LEU A 62 -3.13 -7.94 -4.54
N ASP A 63 -3.83 -8.01 -5.66
CA ASP A 63 -3.79 -9.21 -6.49
C ASP A 63 -2.53 -9.17 -7.35
N ILE A 64 -1.49 -9.84 -6.85
CA ILE A 64 -0.15 -9.89 -7.48
C ILE A 64 -0.25 -10.44 -8.92
N ASP A 65 -1.20 -11.34 -9.20
CA ASP A 65 -1.37 -11.92 -10.54
C ASP A 65 -1.95 -10.90 -11.55
N ARG A 66 -2.60 -9.86 -11.05
CA ARG A 66 -3.18 -8.76 -11.85
C ARG A 66 -2.38 -7.46 -11.75
N LEU A 67 -1.39 -7.44 -10.86
CA LEU A 67 -0.57 -6.28 -10.61
C LEU A 67 0.33 -6.01 -11.82
N ASP A 68 0.15 -4.84 -12.40
CA ASP A 68 1.05 -4.35 -13.43
C ASP A 68 2.22 -3.65 -12.74
N PHE A 69 3.39 -4.29 -12.77
CA PHE A 69 4.61 -3.79 -12.16
C PHE A 69 5.10 -2.48 -12.81
N GLU A 70 4.70 -2.20 -14.05
CA GLU A 70 5.00 -0.92 -14.72
C GLU A 70 4.25 0.26 -14.04
N ASN A 71 3.19 -0.01 -13.26
CA ASN A 71 2.52 1.03 -12.46
C ASN A 71 3.29 1.41 -11.18
N PHE A 72 4.45 0.81 -10.89
CA PHE A 72 5.28 1.20 -9.75
C PHE A 72 6.35 2.23 -10.11
N GLU A 73 6.21 2.91 -11.26
CA GLU A 73 7.12 3.95 -11.74
C GLU A 73 6.80 5.35 -11.19
N SER A 74 5.73 5.55 -10.42
CA SER A 74 5.45 6.83 -9.75
C SER A 74 4.55 6.65 -8.54
N LEU A 75 4.56 7.63 -7.62
CA LEU A 75 3.74 7.56 -6.41
C LEU A 75 2.24 7.63 -6.74
N GLU A 76 1.85 8.41 -7.75
CA GLU A 76 0.49 8.49 -8.28
C GLU A 76 0.01 7.12 -8.80
N ARG A 77 0.84 6.43 -9.59
CA ARG A 77 0.47 5.12 -10.15
C ARG A 77 0.42 4.04 -9.10
N ILE A 78 1.26 4.13 -8.07
CA ILE A 78 1.18 3.26 -6.89
C ILE A 78 -0.12 3.52 -6.13
N GLU A 79 -0.53 4.78 -5.96
CA GLU A 79 -1.83 5.11 -5.36
C GLU A 79 -2.98 4.47 -6.15
N ASP A 80 -2.95 4.60 -7.48
CA ASP A 80 -3.94 3.97 -8.34
C ASP A 80 -3.89 2.44 -8.22
N ALA A 81 -2.72 1.81 -8.16
CA ALA A 81 -2.63 0.36 -7.97
C ALA A 81 -3.19 -0.09 -6.61
N LEU A 82 -2.97 0.68 -5.54
CA LEU A 82 -3.43 0.38 -4.18
C LEU A 82 -4.93 0.60 -3.98
N PHE A 83 -5.51 1.56 -4.70
CA PHE A 83 -6.88 2.02 -4.44
C PHE A 83 -7.80 2.03 -5.67
N SER A 84 -7.33 1.60 -6.84
CA SER A 84 -8.18 1.27 -7.98
C SER A 84 -9.08 0.11 -7.57
N GLY A 85 -10.39 0.30 -7.74
CA GLY A 85 -11.45 -0.59 -7.24
C GLY A 85 -11.47 -2.00 -7.85
N ASP A 86 -10.43 -2.42 -8.58
CA ASP A 86 -10.25 -3.78 -9.08
C ASP A 86 -9.60 -4.73 -8.06
N TYR A 87 -9.05 -4.20 -6.96
CA TYR A 87 -8.45 -4.99 -5.90
C TYR A 87 -9.36 -4.98 -4.66
N SER A 88 -9.88 -6.17 -4.33
CA SER A 88 -10.83 -6.32 -3.22
C SER A 88 -10.20 -5.85 -1.92
N VAL A 89 -10.77 -4.77 -1.37
CA VAL A 89 -10.71 -4.48 0.06
C VAL A 89 -11.08 -5.79 0.75
N ALA A 90 -10.15 -6.37 1.49
CA ALA A 90 -10.45 -7.54 2.29
C ALA A 90 -11.47 -7.11 3.35
N GLU A 91 -12.75 -7.29 3.06
CA GLU A 91 -13.74 -7.46 4.12
C GLU A 91 -13.20 -8.63 4.93
N LYS A 92 -12.68 -8.35 6.12
CA LYS A 92 -12.43 -9.39 7.10
C LYS A 92 -13.78 -10.01 7.41
N GLY A 93 -14.11 -11.07 6.68
CA GLY A 93 -15.17 -12.00 7.01
C GLY A 93 -14.87 -12.56 8.40
N CYS A 94 -15.45 -11.92 9.41
CA CYS A 94 -15.57 -12.47 10.75
C CYS A 94 -16.80 -13.38 10.69
N ASN A 95 -16.56 -14.66 10.45
CA ASN A 95 -17.59 -15.69 10.52
C ASN A 95 -17.50 -16.32 11.91
N ASP A 96 -18.35 -15.86 12.84
CA ASP A 96 -18.72 -16.56 14.08
C ASP A 96 -20.16 -17.07 13.96
#